data_AF-A0A672K2G0-F1
#
_entry.id   AF-A0A672K2G0-F1
#
_cell.length_a   1.000
_cell.length_b   1.000
_cell.length_c   1.000
_cell.angle_alpha   90.00
_cell.angle_beta   90.00
_cell.angle_gamma   90.00
#
_symmetry.space_group_name_H-M   'P 1'
#
loop_
_entity.id
_entity.type
_entity.pdbx_description
1 polymer ?
#
loop_
_entity_poly.entity_id
_entity_poly.type
_entity_poly.pdbx_seq_one_letter_code
_entity_poly.pdbx_strand_id
1 'polypeptide(L)'
;MMFSLARFCCLQHFFKLLQLHLETSFMLQARAEQEEEFISNTLFKKIQALQKEKETLAVNYEKEEEFLTNELSRKLMQLQHEKAELEQHLEQEQEFQVNKLMKKIRKLENDTISKQLTLEQLSREKIDLENTLEQEQEALVNRLWKRMDKLEAEKRILQEKLDQPVSAPPSPRDISMEIDSPENMMRHIRFLKSEVERLKKNLRTADLQHTEKRAQYIEEERHMREENIRLQRKLQREVERREALCRQLSESESSLEMDDERYFNEMSAQGLRPRTVSSPIPYSPSPSSSRPISPGLSYASHTVGFTPPTTLTRAGMSYYNTPGLHVHVGASHSIARPSPRRSNSPDKFKRPTPPPSPNTQPGVHPPPPPPPAVHPTSSQAAPLQPQQSLQP
;
A
#
# COMPACT_ATOMS: atom_id res chain seq x y z
N MET A 1 95.56 -80.00 63.47
CA MET A 1 94.60 -79.03 64.06
C MET A 1 94.38 -77.79 63.19
N MET A 2 95.41 -77.08 62.73
CA MET A 2 95.27 -75.83 61.94
C MET A 2 94.37 -75.94 60.68
N PHE A 3 94.49 -77.01 59.88
CA PHE A 3 93.65 -77.23 58.69
C PHE A 3 92.15 -77.42 59.01
N SER A 4 91.84 -77.97 60.18
CA SER A 4 90.46 -78.18 60.61
C SER A 4 89.82 -76.88 61.10
N LEU A 5 90.60 -76.04 61.81
CA LEU A 5 90.18 -74.68 62.19
C LEU A 5 89.94 -73.78 60.97
N ALA A 6 90.82 -73.83 59.96
CA ALA A 6 90.66 -73.04 58.73
C ALA A 6 89.42 -73.46 57.94
N ARG A 7 89.14 -74.77 57.84
CA ARG A 7 87.89 -75.29 57.25
C ARG A 7 86.66 -74.86 58.05
N PHE A 8 86.71 -74.94 59.37
CA PHE A 8 85.61 -74.51 60.24
C PHE A 8 85.34 -73.01 60.13
N CYS A 9 86.39 -72.18 60.09
CA CYS A 9 86.28 -70.73 59.89
C CYS A 9 85.71 -70.38 58.49
N CYS A 10 86.11 -71.12 57.45
CA CYS A 10 85.59 -70.94 56.10
C CYS A 10 84.10 -71.34 55.98
N LEU A 11 83.70 -72.45 56.61
CA LEU A 11 82.30 -72.86 56.73
C LEU A 11 81.46 -71.85 57.52
N GLN A 12 81.98 -71.35 58.65
CA GLN A 12 81.32 -70.32 59.46
C GLN A 12 81.12 -69.03 58.66
N HIS A 13 82.13 -68.60 57.88
CA HIS A 13 82.05 -67.42 57.03
C HIS A 13 81.06 -67.62 55.86
N PHE A 14 81.07 -68.80 55.24
CA PHE A 14 80.10 -69.18 54.21
C PHE A 14 78.66 -69.18 54.75
N PHE A 15 78.44 -69.72 55.95
CA PHE A 15 77.12 -69.73 56.60
C PHE A 15 76.63 -68.31 56.92
N LYS A 16 77.54 -67.44 57.39
CA LYS A 16 77.24 -66.03 57.68
C LYS A 16 76.94 -65.22 56.41
N LEU A 17 77.65 -65.51 55.32
CA LEU A 17 77.36 -64.95 53.97
C LEU A 17 76.01 -65.43 53.44
N LEU A 18 75.71 -66.72 53.57
CA LEU A 18 74.44 -67.30 53.14
C LEU A 18 73.25 -66.67 53.89
N GLN A 19 73.40 -66.48 55.21
CA GLN A 19 72.38 -65.85 56.03
C GLN A 19 72.19 -64.36 55.69
N LEU A 20 73.28 -63.62 55.46
CA LEU A 20 73.22 -62.22 55.02
C LEU A 20 72.54 -62.09 53.65
N HIS A 21 72.84 -62.99 52.70
CA HIS A 21 72.23 -63.02 51.37
C HIS A 21 70.72 -63.33 51.43
N LEU A 22 70.31 -64.22 52.35
CA LEU A 22 68.91 -64.56 52.56
C LEU A 22 68.14 -63.37 53.15
N GLU A 23 68.68 -62.70 54.17
CA GLU A 23 68.10 -61.48 54.75
C GLU A 23 67.99 -60.33 53.74
N THR A 24 69.05 -60.10 52.94
CA THR A 24 69.01 -59.07 51.90
C THR A 24 68.02 -59.40 50.78
N SER A 25 67.92 -60.66 50.37
CA SER A 25 66.91 -61.10 49.39
C SER A 25 65.49 -60.90 49.92
N PHE A 26 65.24 -61.27 51.18
CA PHE A 26 63.95 -61.07 51.84
C PHE A 26 63.58 -59.58 51.93
N MET A 27 64.52 -58.73 52.33
CA MET A 27 64.31 -57.28 52.39
C MET A 27 64.05 -56.65 51.01
N LEU A 28 64.78 -57.10 49.98
CA LEU A 28 64.53 -56.65 48.60
C LEU A 28 63.14 -57.06 48.13
N GLN A 29 62.73 -58.29 48.43
CA GLN A 29 61.42 -58.80 48.05
C GLN A 29 60.30 -58.03 48.75
N ALA A 30 60.40 -57.82 50.07
CA ALA A 30 59.42 -57.02 50.81
C ALA A 30 59.30 -55.59 50.28
N ARG A 31 60.43 -54.98 49.89
CA ARG A 31 60.43 -53.65 49.26
C ARG A 31 59.80 -53.67 47.86
N ALA A 32 60.08 -54.68 47.05
CA ALA A 32 59.48 -54.85 45.73
C ALA A 32 57.95 -55.01 45.84
N GLU A 33 57.47 -55.83 46.77
CA GLU A 33 56.04 -56.01 47.04
C GLU A 33 55.37 -54.69 47.48
N GLN A 34 56.03 -53.90 48.33
CA GLN A 34 55.52 -52.59 48.73
C GLN A 34 55.47 -51.59 47.57
N GLU A 35 56.50 -51.57 46.70
CA GLU A 35 56.53 -50.73 45.51
C GLU A 35 55.45 -51.14 44.50
N GLU A 36 55.23 -52.44 44.28
CA GLU A 36 54.13 -52.96 43.46
C GLU A 36 52.76 -52.57 44.02
N GLU A 37 52.56 -52.68 45.33
CA GLU A 37 51.31 -52.28 45.98
C GLU A 37 51.07 -50.77 45.85
N PHE A 38 52.11 -49.94 46.02
CA PHE A 38 52.01 -48.50 45.83
C PHE A 38 51.64 -48.11 44.40
N ILE A 39 52.26 -48.76 43.41
CA ILE A 39 51.96 -48.54 41.99
C ILE A 39 50.52 -48.98 41.69
N SER A 40 50.12 -50.17 42.15
CA SER A 40 48.76 -50.70 41.97
C SER A 40 47.72 -49.76 42.57
N ASN A 41 47.91 -49.30 43.80
CA ASN A 41 47.01 -48.36 44.48
C ASN A 41 46.93 -47.01 43.76
N THR A 42 48.04 -46.52 43.21
CA THR A 42 48.08 -45.26 42.46
C THR A 42 47.35 -45.37 41.13
N LEU A 43 47.58 -46.45 40.39
CA LEU A 43 46.89 -46.72 39.12
C LEU A 43 45.39 -46.94 39.34
N PHE A 44 45.02 -47.69 40.37
CA PHE A 44 43.63 -47.94 40.72
C PHE A 44 42.88 -46.65 41.03
N LYS A 45 43.46 -45.75 41.84
CA LYS A 45 42.89 -44.41 42.09
C LYS A 45 42.73 -43.59 40.82
N LYS A 46 43.70 -43.66 39.90
CA LYS A 46 43.64 -42.92 38.63
C LYS A 46 42.57 -43.49 37.69
N ILE A 47 42.42 -44.82 37.65
CA ILE A 47 41.34 -45.49 36.91
C ILE A 47 39.98 -45.08 37.46
N GLN A 48 39.79 -45.09 38.78
CA GLN A 48 38.54 -44.65 39.41
C GLN A 48 38.23 -43.18 39.13
N ALA A 49 39.23 -42.30 39.21
CA ALA A 49 39.07 -40.89 38.89
C ALA A 49 38.62 -40.69 37.43
N LEU A 50 39.28 -41.36 36.48
CA LEU A 50 38.91 -41.32 35.06
C LEU A 50 37.53 -41.91 34.80
N GLN A 51 37.15 -42.99 35.50
CA GLN A 51 35.81 -43.56 35.41
C GLN A 51 34.74 -42.58 35.89
N LYS A 52 34.97 -41.92 37.02
CA LYS A 52 34.06 -40.90 37.56
C LYS A 52 33.95 -39.68 36.66
N GLU A 53 35.07 -39.22 36.10
CA GLU A 53 35.09 -38.11 35.16
C GLU A 53 34.32 -38.47 33.89
N LYS A 54 34.53 -39.68 33.34
CA LYS A 54 33.78 -40.19 32.19
C LYS A 54 32.27 -40.24 32.46
N GLU A 55 31.85 -40.74 33.62
CA GLU A 55 30.44 -40.80 34.01
C GLU A 55 29.83 -39.40 34.14
N THR A 56 30.55 -38.48 34.80
CA THR A 56 30.13 -37.08 34.93
C THR A 56 29.98 -36.42 33.56
N LEU A 57 30.94 -36.66 32.67
CA LEU A 57 30.92 -36.11 31.33
C LEU A 57 29.75 -36.67 30.50
N ALA A 58 29.48 -37.97 30.60
CA ALA A 58 28.33 -38.60 29.94
C ALA A 58 27.00 -37.98 30.41
N VAL A 59 26.81 -37.81 31.72
CA VAL A 59 25.61 -37.17 32.29
C VAL A 59 25.48 -35.71 31.84
N ASN A 60 26.59 -34.97 31.74
CA ASN A 60 26.55 -33.59 31.26
C ASN A 60 26.18 -33.52 29.79
N TYR A 61 26.70 -34.43 28.95
CA TYR A 61 26.32 -34.52 27.54
C TYR A 61 24.85 -34.83 27.36
N GLU A 62 24.29 -35.80 28.10
CA GLU A 62 22.86 -36.13 28.05
C GLU A 62 22.00 -34.91 28.39
N LYS A 63 22.34 -34.16 29.44
CA LYS A 63 21.62 -32.94 29.82
C LYS A 63 21.71 -31.83 28.77
N GLU A 64 22.86 -31.67 28.14
CA GLU A 64 23.05 -30.66 27.10
C GLU A 64 22.25 -31.04 25.83
N GLU A 65 22.23 -32.32 25.44
CA GLU A 65 21.39 -32.80 24.35
C GLU A 65 19.89 -32.60 24.64
N GLU A 66 19.44 -32.91 25.85
CA GLU A 66 18.06 -32.64 26.27
C GLU A 66 17.73 -31.15 26.23
N PHE A 67 18.62 -30.30 26.73
CA PHE A 67 18.46 -28.85 26.70
C PHE A 67 18.33 -28.32 25.27
N LEU A 68 19.26 -28.69 24.39
CA LEU A 68 19.27 -28.28 22.98
C LEU A 68 18.02 -28.76 22.25
N THR A 69 17.62 -30.00 22.46
CA THR A 69 16.42 -30.58 21.83
C THR A 69 15.15 -29.85 22.28
N ASN A 70 15.03 -29.59 23.58
CA ASN A 70 13.89 -28.85 24.13
C ASN A 70 13.83 -27.41 23.63
N GLU A 71 14.99 -26.75 23.52
CA GLU A 71 15.06 -25.37 23.04
C GLU A 71 14.75 -25.25 21.55
N LEU A 72 15.25 -26.17 20.73
CA LEU A 72 14.90 -26.27 19.33
C LEU A 72 13.41 -26.56 19.14
N SER A 73 12.83 -27.45 19.95
CA SER A 73 11.40 -27.76 19.91
C SER A 73 10.54 -26.54 20.24
N ARG A 74 10.90 -25.78 21.29
CA ARG A 74 10.23 -24.51 21.64
C ARG A 74 10.32 -23.50 20.51
N LYS A 75 11.52 -23.30 19.95
CA LYS A 75 11.74 -22.34 18.87
C LYS A 75 11.00 -22.72 17.59
N LEU A 76 10.91 -24.02 17.29
CA LEU A 76 10.13 -24.54 16.17
C LEU A 76 8.63 -24.27 16.37
N MET A 77 8.11 -24.54 17.57
CA MET A 77 6.70 -24.27 17.90
C MET A 77 6.39 -22.77 17.81
N GLN A 78 7.28 -21.92 18.32
CA GLN A 78 7.15 -20.46 18.21
C GLN A 78 7.09 -20.01 16.75
N LEU A 79 8.03 -20.45 15.91
CA LEU A 79 8.04 -20.11 14.49
C LEU A 79 6.78 -20.61 13.75
N GLN A 80 6.27 -21.79 14.11
CA GLN A 80 5.01 -22.29 13.56
C GLN A 80 3.82 -21.43 13.96
N HIS A 81 3.79 -20.95 15.21
CA HIS A 81 2.75 -20.07 15.69
C HIS A 81 2.81 -18.70 15.01
N GLU A 82 3.98 -18.05 15.00
CA GLU A 82 4.19 -16.77 14.33
C GLU A 82 3.84 -16.85 12.83
N LYS A 83 4.21 -17.95 12.17
CA LYS A 83 3.83 -18.20 10.78
C LYS A 83 2.30 -18.25 10.62
N ALA A 84 1.59 -18.99 11.47
CA ALA A 84 0.14 -19.11 11.39
C ALA A 84 -0.56 -17.76 11.64
N GLU A 85 -0.06 -16.95 12.56
CA GLU A 85 -0.57 -15.60 12.82
C GLU A 85 -0.36 -14.67 11.60
N LEU A 86 0.82 -14.72 10.99
CA LEU A 86 1.12 -13.94 9.78
C LEU A 86 0.24 -14.36 8.60
N GLU A 87 0.02 -15.66 8.42
CA GLU A 87 -0.88 -16.20 7.38
C GLU A 87 -2.32 -15.71 7.61
N GLN A 88 -2.81 -15.77 8.85
CA GLN A 88 -4.15 -15.28 9.20
C GLN A 88 -4.30 -13.77 8.98
N HIS A 89 -3.31 -12.97 9.40
CA HIS A 89 -3.33 -11.52 9.22
C HIS A 89 -3.31 -11.15 7.73
N LEU A 90 -2.50 -11.85 6.92
CA LEU A 90 -2.44 -11.64 5.49
C LEU A 90 -3.78 -11.95 4.81
N GLU A 91 -4.43 -13.06 5.18
CA GLU A 91 -5.74 -13.44 4.66
C GLU A 91 -6.81 -12.38 4.99
N GLN A 92 -6.85 -11.90 6.23
CA GLN A 92 -7.77 -10.84 6.66
C GLN A 92 -7.57 -9.53 5.90
N GLU A 93 -6.31 -9.11 5.70
CA GLU A 93 -5.99 -7.90 4.96
C GLU A 93 -6.39 -8.02 3.48
N GLN A 94 -6.13 -9.18 2.86
CA GLN A 94 -6.55 -9.47 1.50
C GLN A 94 -8.08 -9.45 1.37
N GLU A 95 -8.81 -10.10 2.29
CA GLU A 95 -10.26 -10.12 2.29
C GLU A 95 -10.83 -8.70 2.46
N PHE A 96 -10.25 -7.90 3.36
CA PHE A 96 -10.63 -6.51 3.54
C PHE A 96 -10.45 -5.68 2.26
N GLN A 97 -9.32 -5.82 1.57
CA GLN A 97 -9.05 -5.12 0.32
C GLN A 97 -10.00 -5.57 -0.80
N VAL A 98 -10.25 -6.87 -0.95
CA VAL A 98 -11.22 -7.41 -1.92
C VAL A 98 -12.61 -6.83 -1.64
N ASN A 99 -13.06 -6.85 -0.38
CA ASN A 99 -14.34 -6.29 0.02
C ASN A 99 -14.46 -4.79 -0.29
N LYS A 100 -13.38 -4.02 -0.07
CA LYS A 100 -13.31 -2.59 -0.38
C LYS A 100 -13.41 -2.33 -1.88
N LEU A 101 -12.67 -3.09 -2.69
CA LEU A 101 -12.70 -2.97 -4.16
C LEU A 101 -14.06 -3.38 -4.71
N MET A 102 -14.62 -4.48 -4.23
CA MET A 102 -15.94 -4.97 -4.65
C MET A 102 -17.06 -3.96 -4.33
N LYS A 103 -16.99 -3.26 -3.18
CA LYS A 103 -17.91 -2.15 -2.88
C LYS A 103 -17.74 -0.98 -3.85
N LYS A 104 -16.50 -0.65 -4.24
CA LYS A 104 -16.21 0.42 -5.20
C LYS A 104 -16.71 0.07 -6.61
N ILE A 105 -16.53 -1.17 -7.05
CA ILE A 105 -17.06 -1.68 -8.31
C ILE A 105 -18.57 -1.55 -8.33
N ARG A 106 -19.27 -2.09 -7.33
CA ARG A 106 -20.74 -1.99 -7.23
C ARG A 106 -21.25 -0.55 -7.28
N LYS A 107 -20.56 0.37 -6.61
CA LYS A 107 -20.91 1.80 -6.67
C LYS A 107 -20.76 2.36 -8.09
N LEU A 108 -19.63 2.11 -8.74
CA LEU A 108 -19.36 2.60 -10.10
C LEU A 108 -20.32 1.98 -11.14
N GLU A 109 -20.67 0.71 -10.97
CA GLU A 109 -21.68 0.02 -11.80
C GLU A 109 -23.04 0.70 -11.65
N ASN A 110 -23.50 0.95 -10.43
CA ASN A 110 -24.76 1.66 -10.17
C ASN A 110 -24.76 3.08 -10.74
N ASP A 111 -23.67 3.83 -10.57
CA ASP A 111 -23.53 5.18 -11.13
C ASP A 111 -23.58 5.15 -12.67
N THR A 112 -22.96 4.12 -13.28
CA THR A 112 -22.97 3.93 -14.74
C THR A 112 -24.37 3.62 -15.25
N ILE A 113 -25.08 2.69 -14.61
CA ILE A 113 -26.47 2.35 -14.96
C ILE A 113 -27.37 3.57 -14.79
N SER A 114 -27.25 4.32 -13.69
CA SER A 114 -28.07 5.51 -13.44
C SER A 114 -27.87 6.59 -14.50
N LYS A 115 -26.61 6.83 -14.90
CA LYS A 115 -26.28 7.76 -15.99
C LYS A 115 -26.82 7.27 -17.33
N GLN A 116 -26.71 5.97 -17.61
CA GLN A 116 -27.24 5.37 -18.83
C GLN A 116 -28.76 5.55 -18.94
N LEU A 117 -29.50 5.27 -17.86
CA LEU A 117 -30.94 5.50 -17.80
C LEU A 117 -31.31 6.98 -18.00
N THR A 118 -30.54 7.89 -17.40
CA THR A 118 -30.77 9.34 -17.56
C THR A 118 -30.53 9.78 -19.01
N LEU A 119 -29.47 9.28 -19.65
CA LEU A 119 -29.18 9.59 -21.06
C LEU A 119 -30.26 9.04 -22.00
N GLU A 120 -30.76 7.84 -21.74
CA GLU A 120 -31.85 7.24 -22.52
C GLU A 120 -33.13 8.04 -22.36
N GLN A 121 -33.45 8.48 -21.14
CA GLN A 121 -34.61 9.33 -20.88
C GLN A 121 -34.50 10.67 -21.63
N LEU A 122 -33.37 11.36 -21.54
CA LEU A 122 -33.13 12.60 -22.27
C LEU A 122 -33.18 12.41 -23.79
N SER A 123 -32.70 11.26 -24.29
CA SER A 123 -32.77 10.94 -25.71
C SER A 123 -34.22 10.76 -26.19
N ARG A 124 -35.08 10.12 -25.38
CA ARG A 124 -36.52 10.01 -25.65
C ARG A 124 -37.20 11.38 -25.64
N GLU A 125 -36.96 12.17 -24.58
CA GLU A 125 -37.53 13.51 -24.46
C GLU A 125 -37.11 14.42 -25.62
N LYS A 126 -35.84 14.32 -26.05
CA LYS A 126 -35.35 15.04 -27.23
C LYS A 126 -36.12 14.66 -28.48
N ILE A 127 -36.32 13.37 -28.72
CA ILE A 127 -37.08 12.87 -29.88
C ILE A 127 -38.53 13.36 -29.81
N ASP A 128 -39.18 13.32 -28.65
CA ASP A 128 -40.56 13.76 -28.47
C ASP A 128 -40.72 15.27 -28.75
N LEU A 129 -39.75 16.08 -28.30
CA LEU A 129 -39.70 17.51 -28.58
C LEU A 129 -39.44 17.79 -30.07
N GLU A 130 -38.53 17.05 -30.71
CA GLU A 130 -38.26 17.16 -32.15
C GLU A 130 -39.54 16.84 -32.96
N ASN A 131 -40.24 15.76 -32.61
CA ASN A 131 -41.51 15.38 -33.25
C ASN A 131 -42.60 16.44 -33.06
N THR A 132 -42.71 17.00 -31.85
CA THR A 132 -43.69 18.07 -31.56
C THR A 132 -43.39 19.32 -32.38
N LEU A 133 -42.10 19.70 -32.46
CA LEU A 133 -41.66 20.84 -33.23
C LEU A 133 -41.94 20.65 -34.73
N GLU A 134 -41.67 19.46 -35.28
CA GLU A 134 -41.95 19.13 -36.67
C GLU A 134 -43.45 19.23 -36.98
N GLN A 135 -44.31 18.68 -36.11
CA GLN A 135 -45.76 18.79 -36.24
C GLN A 135 -46.25 20.24 -36.20
N GLU A 136 -45.69 21.08 -35.33
CA GLU A 136 -46.02 22.51 -35.29
C GLU A 136 -45.60 23.23 -36.57
N GLN A 137 -44.41 22.91 -37.11
CA GLN A 137 -43.94 23.46 -38.38
C GLN A 137 -44.86 23.05 -39.53
N GLU A 138 -45.19 21.76 -39.66
CA GLU A 138 -46.14 21.26 -40.67
C GLU A 138 -47.52 21.93 -40.53
N ALA A 139 -48.02 22.08 -39.30
CA ALA A 139 -49.30 22.76 -39.05
C ALA A 139 -49.28 24.23 -39.46
N LEU A 140 -48.17 24.94 -39.27
CA LEU A 140 -47.98 26.32 -39.73
C LEU A 140 -47.92 26.40 -41.26
N VAL A 141 -47.14 25.53 -41.91
CA VAL A 141 -47.06 25.45 -43.38
C VAL A 141 -48.45 25.21 -43.97
N ASN A 142 -49.20 24.26 -43.41
CA ASN A 142 -50.57 23.97 -43.84
C ASN A 142 -51.52 25.18 -43.66
N ARG A 143 -51.38 25.95 -42.58
CA ARG A 143 -52.18 27.19 -42.39
C ARG A 143 -51.82 28.27 -43.40
N LEU A 144 -50.53 28.49 -43.64
CA LEU A 144 -50.06 29.50 -44.59
C LEU A 144 -50.49 29.14 -46.01
N TRP A 145 -50.35 27.88 -46.39
CA TRP A 145 -50.77 27.39 -47.70
C TRP A 145 -52.28 27.60 -47.93
N LYS A 146 -53.13 27.22 -46.96
CA LYS A 146 -54.58 27.50 -47.03
C LYS A 146 -54.91 29.00 -47.15
N ARG A 147 -54.18 29.86 -46.44
CA ARG A 147 -54.37 31.32 -46.52
C ARG A 147 -53.95 31.85 -47.88
N MET A 148 -52.85 31.35 -48.44
CA MET A 148 -52.37 31.68 -49.77
C MET A 148 -53.38 31.27 -50.83
N ASP A 149 -53.87 30.02 -50.82
CA ASP A 149 -54.91 29.54 -51.74
C ASP A 149 -56.16 30.43 -51.70
N LYS A 150 -56.59 30.82 -50.48
CA LYS A 150 -57.73 31.73 -50.31
C LYS A 150 -57.46 33.09 -50.94
N LEU A 151 -56.28 33.68 -50.72
CA LEU A 151 -55.88 34.95 -51.31
C LEU A 151 -55.75 34.86 -52.83
N GLU A 152 -55.25 33.75 -53.36
CA GLU A 152 -55.16 33.51 -54.80
C GLU A 152 -56.55 33.39 -55.45
N ALA A 153 -57.49 32.71 -54.78
CA ALA A 153 -58.88 32.63 -55.22
C ALA A 153 -59.56 34.02 -55.20
N GLU A 154 -59.37 34.80 -54.13
CA GLU A 154 -59.87 36.18 -54.05
C GLU A 154 -59.27 37.05 -55.16
N LYS A 155 -57.95 36.97 -55.38
CA LYS A 155 -57.27 37.66 -56.49
C LYS A 155 -57.87 37.27 -57.84
N ARG A 156 -58.14 35.98 -58.06
CA ARG A 156 -58.76 35.49 -59.31
C ARG A 156 -60.17 36.05 -59.51
N ILE A 157 -61.00 36.06 -58.46
CA ILE A 157 -62.36 36.64 -58.51
C ILE A 157 -62.31 38.15 -58.75
N LEU A 158 -61.41 38.86 -58.07
CA LEU A 158 -61.25 40.31 -58.27
C LEU A 158 -60.75 40.63 -59.68
N GLN A 159 -59.84 39.83 -60.22
CA GLN A 159 -59.38 39.97 -61.59
C GLN A 159 -60.53 39.74 -62.58
N GLU A 160 -61.35 38.69 -62.38
CA GLU A 160 -62.53 38.42 -63.20
C GLU A 160 -63.57 39.57 -63.13
N LYS A 161 -63.77 40.16 -61.95
CA LYS A 161 -64.62 41.34 -61.76
C LYS A 161 -64.06 42.59 -62.42
N LEU A 162 -62.74 42.75 -62.49
CA LEU A 162 -62.09 43.87 -63.15
C LEU A 162 -62.15 43.76 -64.68
N ASP A 163 -62.06 42.54 -65.20
CA ASP A 163 -62.18 42.24 -66.64
C ASP A 163 -63.64 42.29 -67.15
N GLN A 164 -64.63 42.48 -66.26
CA GLN A 164 -66.01 42.81 -66.65
C GLN A 164 -66.11 44.27 -67.16
N PRO A 165 -66.73 44.51 -68.33
CA PRO A 165 -66.93 45.86 -68.83
C PRO A 165 -67.82 46.67 -67.87
N VAL A 166 -67.30 47.79 -67.37
CA VAL A 166 -67.96 48.68 -66.40
C VAL A 166 -69.32 49.14 -66.94
N SER A 167 -70.40 48.63 -66.36
CA SER A 167 -71.72 49.27 -66.37
C SER A 167 -72.09 49.67 -64.94
N ALA A 168 -72.19 50.98 -64.73
CA ALA A 168 -72.75 51.79 -63.63
C ALA A 168 -72.81 51.24 -62.17
N PRO A 169 -72.45 52.07 -61.15
CA PRO A 169 -72.24 51.63 -59.77
C PRO A 169 -73.54 51.44 -58.96
N PRO A 170 -73.65 50.40 -58.10
CA PRO A 170 -74.60 50.36 -57.01
C PRO A 170 -74.03 51.03 -55.74
N SER A 171 -74.91 51.74 -55.04
CA SER A 171 -74.64 52.55 -53.85
C SER A 171 -74.25 51.75 -52.59
N PRO A 172 -73.58 52.40 -51.61
CA PRO A 172 -73.01 51.78 -50.43
C PRO A 172 -74.10 51.41 -49.43
N ARG A 173 -74.04 50.20 -48.87
CA ARG A 173 -74.80 49.83 -47.67
C ARG A 173 -73.87 49.27 -46.61
N ASP A 174 -73.87 49.99 -45.49
CA ASP A 174 -73.92 49.48 -44.12
C ASP A 174 -72.88 48.43 -43.73
N ILE A 175 -71.71 48.93 -43.30
CA ILE A 175 -70.83 48.21 -42.37
C ILE A 175 -71.51 48.24 -41.00
N SER A 176 -72.37 47.25 -40.77
CA SER A 176 -72.89 46.94 -39.43
C SER A 176 -71.75 46.33 -38.62
N MET A 177 -71.07 47.15 -37.81
CA MET A 177 -70.29 46.66 -36.67
C MET A 177 -71.27 45.95 -35.73
N GLU A 178 -71.34 44.62 -35.80
CA GLU A 178 -71.87 43.80 -34.70
C GLU A 178 -70.97 44.01 -33.48
N ILE A 179 -71.33 44.99 -32.67
CA ILE A 179 -70.84 45.14 -31.31
C ILE A 179 -71.45 43.98 -30.52
N ASP A 180 -70.58 43.07 -30.05
CA ASP A 180 -70.94 41.96 -29.17
C ASP A 180 -71.99 42.39 -28.14
N SER A 181 -73.13 41.69 -28.15
CA SER A 181 -74.25 41.93 -27.23
C SER A 181 -73.75 42.09 -25.77
N PRO A 182 -74.28 43.06 -25.01
CA PRO A 182 -73.86 43.35 -23.63
C PRO A 182 -73.78 42.11 -22.71
N GLU A 183 -74.63 41.11 -22.94
CA GLU A 183 -74.61 39.82 -22.25
C GLU A 183 -73.33 39.00 -22.50
N ASN A 184 -72.80 39.01 -23.72
CA ASN A 184 -71.56 38.31 -24.07
C ASN A 184 -70.36 38.96 -23.38
N MET A 185 -70.33 40.29 -23.35
CA MET A 185 -69.30 41.05 -22.63
C MET A 185 -69.36 40.75 -21.12
N MET A 186 -70.54 40.67 -20.52
CA MET A 186 -70.69 40.29 -19.11
C MET A 186 -70.25 38.86 -18.80
N ARG A 187 -70.45 37.89 -19.72
CA ARG A 187 -69.90 36.53 -19.57
C ARG A 187 -68.38 36.54 -19.65
N HIS A 188 -67.82 37.27 -20.61
CA HIS A 188 -66.38 37.39 -20.78
C HIS A 188 -65.72 38.05 -19.56
N ILE A 189 -66.32 39.11 -19.01
CA ILE A 189 -65.84 39.76 -17.77
C ILE A 189 -65.84 38.78 -16.59
N ARG A 190 -66.89 37.96 -16.43
CA ARG A 190 -66.92 36.93 -15.38
C ARG A 190 -65.84 35.87 -15.56
N PHE A 191 -65.63 35.41 -16.79
CA PHE A 191 -64.59 34.45 -17.14
C PHE A 191 -63.19 35.01 -16.84
N LEU A 192 -62.89 36.23 -17.28
CA LEU A 192 -61.61 36.90 -17.00
C LEU A 192 -61.39 37.07 -15.49
N LYS A 193 -62.43 37.43 -14.72
CA LYS A 193 -62.32 37.51 -13.26
C LYS A 193 -62.00 36.16 -12.61
N SER A 194 -62.66 35.08 -13.02
CA SER A 194 -62.34 33.74 -12.51
C SER A 194 -60.93 33.29 -12.91
N GLU A 195 -60.50 33.64 -14.11
CA GLU A 195 -59.18 33.29 -14.64
C GLU A 195 -58.08 34.05 -13.91
N VAL A 196 -58.28 35.34 -13.63
CA VAL A 196 -57.36 36.13 -12.80
C VAL A 196 -57.23 35.55 -11.38
N GLU A 197 -58.33 35.12 -10.76
CA GLU A 197 -58.26 34.49 -9.43
C GLU A 197 -57.55 33.12 -9.47
N ARG A 198 -57.75 32.35 -10.54
CA ARG A 198 -57.02 31.10 -10.79
C ARG A 198 -55.52 31.34 -10.97
N LEU A 199 -55.15 32.33 -11.80
CA LEU A 199 -53.76 32.70 -12.04
C LEU A 199 -53.08 33.22 -10.77
N LYS A 200 -53.77 34.04 -9.95
CA LYS A 200 -53.27 34.47 -8.64
C LYS A 200 -53.04 33.29 -7.70
N LYS A 201 -53.95 32.31 -7.68
CA LYS A 201 -53.79 31.10 -6.86
C LYS A 201 -52.59 30.28 -7.34
N ASN A 202 -52.45 30.08 -8.65
CA ASN A 202 -51.32 29.35 -9.23
C ASN A 202 -49.98 30.05 -8.93
N LEU A 203 -49.92 31.38 -9.03
CA LEU A 203 -48.73 32.15 -8.69
C LEU A 203 -48.32 31.95 -7.23
N ARG A 204 -49.27 32.07 -6.28
CA ARG A 204 -49.00 31.82 -4.86
C ARG A 204 -48.47 30.42 -4.59
N THR A 205 -49.04 29.40 -5.24
CA THR A 205 -48.58 28.01 -5.09
C THR A 205 -47.18 27.83 -5.67
N ALA A 206 -46.91 28.41 -6.84
CA ALA A 206 -45.60 28.36 -7.47
C ALA A 206 -44.53 29.06 -6.63
N ASP A 207 -44.85 30.22 -6.06
CA ASP A 207 -43.96 30.95 -5.14
C ASP A 207 -43.66 30.14 -3.88
N LEU A 208 -44.68 29.51 -3.28
CA LEU A 208 -44.50 28.66 -2.10
C LEU A 208 -43.60 27.45 -2.43
N GLN A 209 -43.88 26.74 -3.52
CA GLN A 209 -43.06 25.60 -3.97
C GLN A 209 -41.63 26.01 -4.27
N HIS A 210 -41.43 27.17 -4.91
CA HIS A 210 -40.10 27.69 -5.18
C HIS A 210 -39.35 28.01 -3.88
N THR A 211 -40.02 28.62 -2.89
CA THR A 211 -39.42 28.92 -1.59
C THR A 211 -39.08 27.65 -0.80
N GLU A 212 -39.98 26.66 -0.76
CA GLU A 212 -39.72 25.36 -0.13
C GLU A 212 -38.55 24.63 -0.79
N LYS A 213 -38.52 24.58 -2.12
CA LYS A 213 -37.43 23.95 -2.87
C LYS A 213 -36.10 24.67 -2.65
N ARG A 214 -36.11 26.00 -2.58
CA ARG A 214 -34.91 26.79 -2.21
C ARG A 214 -34.43 26.46 -0.80
N ALA A 215 -35.35 26.33 0.16
CA ALA A 215 -35.00 25.96 1.53
C ALA A 215 -34.41 24.53 1.61
N GLN A 216 -34.96 23.58 0.87
CA GLN A 216 -34.41 22.22 0.76
C GLN A 216 -32.98 22.22 0.23
N TYR A 217 -32.68 22.97 -0.83
CA TYR A 217 -31.31 23.07 -1.34
C TYR A 217 -30.33 23.67 -0.34
N ILE A 218 -30.74 24.66 0.44
CA ILE A 218 -29.89 25.25 1.50
C ILE A 218 -29.59 24.22 2.59
N GLU A 219 -30.59 23.44 2.99
CA GLU A 219 -30.46 22.39 3.99
C GLU A 219 -29.52 21.26 3.52
N GLU A 220 -29.72 20.77 2.30
CA GLU A 220 -28.86 19.74 1.68
C GLU A 220 -27.41 20.22 1.54
N GLU A 221 -27.21 21.48 1.12
CA GLU A 221 -25.88 22.06 1.01
C GLU A 221 -25.21 22.18 2.39
N ARG A 222 -25.96 22.51 3.44
CA ARG A 222 -25.43 22.54 4.81
C ARG A 222 -25.00 21.14 5.26
N HIS A 223 -25.85 20.14 5.09
CA HIS A 223 -25.55 18.76 5.44
C HIS A 223 -24.30 18.24 4.69
N MET A 224 -24.20 18.53 3.38
CA MET A 224 -23.05 18.14 2.58
C MET A 224 -21.76 18.81 3.04
N ARG A 225 -21.80 20.09 3.44
CA ARG A 225 -20.63 20.78 4.03
C ARG A 225 -20.22 20.18 5.37
N GLU A 226 -21.17 19.89 6.25
CA GLU A 226 -20.90 19.30 7.57
C GLU A 226 -20.24 17.92 7.44
N GLU A 227 -20.77 17.07 6.57
CA GLU A 227 -20.18 15.77 6.27
C GLU A 227 -18.80 15.90 5.61
N ASN A 228 -18.60 16.90 4.73
CA ASN A 228 -17.28 17.16 4.13
C ASN A 228 -16.23 17.51 5.21
N ILE A 229 -16.56 18.40 6.15
CA ILE A 229 -15.68 18.76 7.28
C ILE A 229 -15.39 17.52 8.14
N ARG A 230 -16.40 16.71 8.42
CA ARG A 230 -16.25 15.47 9.20
C ARG A 230 -15.31 14.49 8.50
N LEU A 231 -15.47 14.29 7.20
CA LEU A 231 -14.61 13.42 6.39
C LEU A 231 -13.18 13.97 6.31
N GLN A 232 -13.01 15.28 6.14
CA GLN A 232 -11.70 15.92 6.11
C GLN A 232 -10.96 15.72 7.44
N ARG A 233 -11.64 15.85 8.59
CA ARG A 233 -11.06 15.56 9.91
C ARG A 233 -10.68 14.09 10.07
N LYS A 234 -11.47 13.16 9.53
CA LYS A 234 -11.12 11.72 9.56
C LYS A 234 -9.88 11.44 8.69
N LEU A 235 -9.84 12.01 7.49
CA LEU A 235 -8.71 11.90 6.59
C LEU A 235 -7.43 12.45 7.24
N GLN A 236 -7.51 13.62 7.89
CA GLN A 236 -6.39 14.23 8.58
C GLN A 236 -5.81 13.31 9.66
N ARG A 237 -6.66 12.70 10.49
CA ARG A 237 -6.19 11.73 11.50
C ARG A 237 -5.54 10.50 10.88
N GLU A 238 -6.06 10.01 9.75
CA GLU A 238 -5.45 8.87 9.05
C GLU A 238 -4.08 9.23 8.46
N VAL A 239 -3.94 10.45 7.94
CA VAL A 239 -2.65 10.98 7.47
C VAL A 239 -1.67 11.08 8.64
N GLU A 240 -2.07 11.68 9.77
CA GLU A 240 -1.24 11.79 10.97
C GLU A 240 -0.80 10.41 11.50
N ARG A 241 -1.72 9.44 11.52
CA ARG A 241 -1.42 8.05 11.91
C ARG A 241 -0.38 7.42 10.98
N ARG A 242 -0.54 7.60 9.66
CA ARG A 242 0.42 7.10 8.67
C ARG A 242 1.78 7.77 8.82
N GLU A 243 1.82 9.09 8.99
CA GLU A 243 3.06 9.84 9.18
C GLU A 243 3.79 9.45 10.46
N ALA A 244 3.05 9.25 11.56
CA ALA A 244 3.61 8.75 12.81
C ALA A 244 4.24 7.36 12.65
N LEU A 245 3.54 6.44 11.97
CA LEU A 245 4.06 5.10 11.70
C LEU A 245 5.33 5.15 10.83
N CYS A 246 5.32 5.93 9.73
CA CYS A 246 6.51 6.11 8.90
C CYS A 246 7.69 6.66 9.71
N ARG A 247 7.45 7.64 10.59
CA ARG A 247 8.49 8.20 11.46
C ARG A 247 9.06 7.15 12.41
N GLN A 248 8.21 6.37 13.08
CA GLN A 248 8.63 5.30 13.99
C GLN A 248 9.42 4.19 13.27
N LEU A 249 9.02 3.81 12.06
CA LEU A 249 9.76 2.86 11.25
C LEU A 249 11.14 3.40 10.87
N SER A 250 11.23 4.65 10.42
CA SER A 250 12.53 5.28 10.13
C SER A 250 13.43 5.43 11.37
N GLU A 251 12.86 5.75 12.53
CA GLU A 251 13.59 5.80 13.80
C GLU A 251 14.08 4.41 14.23
N SER A 252 13.26 3.38 14.05
CA SER A 252 13.61 1.99 14.36
C SER A 252 14.68 1.44 13.41
N GLU A 253 14.59 1.77 12.11
CA GLU A 253 15.57 1.41 11.09
C GLU A 253 16.93 2.07 11.34
N SER A 254 16.93 3.37 11.67
CA SER A 254 18.17 4.09 12.01
C SER A 254 18.80 3.60 13.32
N SER A 255 17.99 3.21 14.32
CA SER A 255 18.50 2.60 15.55
C SER A 255 19.16 1.25 15.27
N LEU A 256 18.52 0.42 14.45
CA LEU A 256 19.05 -0.87 14.04
C LEU A 256 20.38 -0.72 13.29
N GLU A 257 20.47 0.25 12.37
CA GLU A 257 21.70 0.55 11.63
C GLU A 257 22.85 0.99 12.55
N MET A 258 22.57 1.83 13.55
CA MET A 258 23.59 2.23 14.55
C MET A 258 24.02 1.07 15.46
N ASP A 259 23.11 0.15 15.79
CA ASP A 259 23.44 -1.04 16.57
C ASP A 259 24.29 -2.03 15.76
N ASP A 260 23.99 -2.21 14.48
CA ASP A 260 24.80 -2.99 13.54
C ASP A 260 26.19 -2.37 13.35
N GLU A 261 26.31 -1.05 13.23
CA GLU A 261 27.61 -0.36 13.15
C GLU A 261 28.43 -0.51 14.44
N ARG A 262 27.78 -0.41 15.60
CA ARG A 262 28.43 -0.65 16.90
C ARG A 262 28.93 -2.08 17.01
N TYR A 263 28.10 -3.05 16.65
CA TYR A 263 28.45 -4.46 16.67
C TYR A 263 29.60 -4.77 15.69
N PHE A 264 29.56 -4.23 14.48
CA PHE A 264 30.62 -4.36 13.49
C PHE A 264 31.94 -3.76 14.00
N ASN A 265 31.91 -2.58 14.61
CA ASN A 265 33.09 -1.94 15.19
C ASN A 265 33.64 -2.72 16.39
N GLU A 266 32.78 -3.26 17.25
CA GLU A 266 33.15 -4.08 18.40
C GLU A 266 33.82 -5.41 17.97
N MET A 267 33.22 -6.11 17.01
CA MET A 267 33.78 -7.32 16.42
C MET A 267 35.12 -7.05 15.70
N SER A 268 35.26 -5.86 15.12
CA SER A 268 36.51 -5.42 14.48
C SER A 268 37.59 -5.05 15.51
N ALA A 269 37.20 -4.42 16.63
CA ALA A 269 38.10 -4.05 17.72
C ALA A 269 38.58 -5.28 18.53
N GLN A 270 37.76 -6.33 18.62
CA GLN A 270 38.10 -7.61 19.24
C GLN A 270 39.00 -8.50 18.36
N GLY A 271 39.38 -8.04 17.16
CA GLY A 271 40.35 -8.72 16.30
C GLY A 271 39.84 -10.01 15.65
N LEU A 272 38.54 -10.32 15.74
CA LEU A 272 37.91 -11.54 15.21
C LEU A 272 37.48 -11.37 13.74
N ARG A 273 38.32 -10.77 12.91
CA ARG A 273 38.11 -10.80 11.45
C ARG A 273 38.88 -11.97 10.82
N PRO A 274 38.23 -12.87 10.08
CA PRO A 274 38.91 -13.54 8.98
C PRO A 274 39.40 -12.44 8.03
N ARG A 275 40.71 -12.34 7.83
CA ARG A 275 41.30 -11.48 6.81
C ARG A 275 40.67 -11.85 5.46
N THR A 276 39.77 -11.03 4.93
CA THR A 276 39.38 -11.12 3.53
C THR A 276 40.60 -10.71 2.70
N VAL A 277 41.18 -11.70 2.04
CA VAL A 277 42.30 -11.58 1.11
C VAL A 277 41.89 -10.65 -0.03
N SER A 278 42.32 -9.40 0.02
CA SER A 278 42.40 -8.54 -1.14
C SER A 278 43.63 -8.93 -1.95
N SER A 279 43.45 -9.76 -2.97
CA SER A 279 44.45 -9.99 -4.02
C SER A 279 43.83 -9.72 -5.40
N PRO A 280 44.42 -8.84 -6.22
CA PRO A 280 43.96 -8.56 -7.58
C PRO A 280 44.35 -9.72 -8.50
N ILE A 281 43.36 -10.30 -9.18
CA ILE A 281 43.60 -11.35 -10.19
C ILE A 281 44.07 -10.67 -11.50
N PRO A 282 45.19 -11.09 -12.11
CA PRO A 282 45.64 -10.59 -13.40
C PRO A 282 44.73 -11.09 -14.53
N TYR A 283 44.16 -10.17 -15.29
CA TYR A 283 43.46 -10.49 -16.54
C TYR A 283 44.44 -11.03 -17.58
N SER A 284 44.14 -12.22 -18.11
CA SER A 284 44.70 -12.74 -19.37
C SER A 284 43.96 -12.09 -20.56
N PRO A 285 44.66 -11.49 -21.54
CA PRO A 285 44.03 -10.93 -22.73
C PRO A 285 44.06 -11.92 -23.90
N SER A 286 42.99 -11.88 -24.72
CA SER A 286 42.92 -12.14 -26.19
C SER A 286 41.88 -13.20 -26.60
N PRO A 287 41.41 -13.21 -27.87
CA PRO A 287 40.62 -12.17 -28.54
C PRO A 287 39.41 -12.75 -29.32
N SER A 288 38.60 -11.85 -29.91
CA SER A 288 37.62 -12.13 -30.99
C SER A 288 36.35 -12.91 -30.63
N SER A 289 35.21 -12.21 -30.51
CA SER A 289 34.18 -12.25 -31.56
C SER A 289 32.93 -11.46 -31.14
N SER A 290 32.62 -10.48 -31.98
CA SER A 290 31.39 -9.75 -32.21
C SER A 290 30.06 -10.35 -31.68
N ARG A 291 29.24 -9.45 -31.10
CA ARG A 291 27.76 -9.50 -30.97
C ARG A 291 27.06 -10.07 -32.23
N PRO A 292 25.77 -10.53 -32.23
CA PRO A 292 24.64 -10.01 -31.42
C PRO A 292 23.49 -10.98 -30.98
N ILE A 293 22.64 -10.48 -30.07
CA ILE A 293 21.15 -10.59 -29.94
C ILE A 293 20.48 -11.99 -30.07
N SER A 294 19.73 -12.38 -29.01
CA SER A 294 18.75 -13.49 -28.88
C SER A 294 17.82 -13.69 -30.11
N PRO A 295 17.06 -14.80 -30.30
CA PRO A 295 16.54 -15.77 -29.31
C PRO A 295 16.48 -17.27 -29.73
N GLY A 296 16.30 -18.19 -28.79
CA GLY A 296 15.99 -19.59 -29.12
C GLY A 296 16.01 -20.55 -27.94
N LEU A 297 14.91 -20.63 -27.21
CA LEU A 297 14.64 -21.67 -26.22
C LEU A 297 13.98 -22.87 -26.92
N SER A 298 14.75 -23.93 -27.10
CA SER A 298 14.25 -25.28 -27.38
C SER A 298 14.60 -26.14 -26.18
N TYR A 299 13.60 -26.57 -25.40
CA TYR A 299 13.53 -27.94 -24.88
C TYR A 299 12.10 -28.17 -24.37
N ALA A 300 11.45 -29.14 -24.99
CA ALA A 300 10.22 -29.74 -24.53
C ALA A 300 10.51 -30.59 -23.28
N SER A 301 9.62 -30.51 -22.28
CA SER A 301 8.75 -31.62 -21.86
C SER A 301 8.37 -31.55 -20.37
N HIS A 302 7.11 -31.93 -20.08
CA HIS A 302 6.49 -32.26 -18.78
C HIS A 302 5.74 -31.14 -18.00
N THR A 303 4.48 -30.96 -18.41
CA THR A 303 3.24 -30.99 -17.59
C THR A 303 3.29 -30.62 -16.10
N VAL A 304 2.68 -29.50 -15.69
CA VAL A 304 1.32 -29.38 -15.07
C VAL A 304 1.11 -27.92 -14.62
N GLY A 305 -0.03 -27.29 -14.97
CA GLY A 305 -0.36 -25.97 -14.43
C GLY A 305 -1.36 -25.19 -15.27
N PHE A 306 -2.59 -25.10 -14.77
CA PHE A 306 -3.76 -24.45 -15.33
C PHE A 306 -3.61 -22.91 -15.46
N THR A 307 -3.82 -22.38 -16.67
CA THR A 307 -4.34 -21.02 -16.92
C THR A 307 -5.35 -21.11 -18.08
N PRO A 308 -6.56 -20.53 -18.00
CA PRO A 308 -7.50 -20.55 -19.12
C PRO A 308 -7.10 -19.53 -20.21
N PRO A 309 -7.44 -19.78 -21.49
CA PRO A 309 -6.98 -18.99 -22.63
C PRO A 309 -7.89 -17.79 -22.95
N THR A 310 -7.31 -16.75 -23.52
CA THR A 310 -8.03 -15.63 -24.15
C THR A 310 -8.77 -16.13 -25.39
N THR A 311 -10.11 -16.18 -25.34
CA THR A 311 -10.94 -16.50 -26.50
C THR A 311 -11.06 -15.30 -27.43
N LEU A 312 -10.56 -15.48 -28.64
CA LEU A 312 -10.87 -14.67 -29.82
C LEU A 312 -11.87 -15.47 -30.67
N THR A 313 -13.07 -14.92 -30.93
CA THR A 313 -14.03 -15.34 -31.99
C THR A 313 -14.94 -14.14 -32.21
N ARG A 314 -14.81 -13.32 -33.26
CA ARG A 314 -15.03 -13.48 -34.71
C ARG A 314 -16.50 -13.67 -35.13
N ALA A 315 -16.89 -12.80 -36.08
CA ALA A 315 -18.10 -12.74 -36.93
C ALA A 315 -19.29 -12.00 -36.27
N GLY A 316 -19.94 -11.00 -36.87
CA GLY A 316 -19.87 -10.43 -38.21
C GLY A 316 -21.29 -10.08 -38.64
N MET A 317 -21.63 -8.80 -38.86
CA MET A 317 -22.79 -8.40 -39.66
C MET A 317 -22.47 -7.10 -40.41
N SER A 318 -22.64 -7.19 -41.72
CA SER A 318 -22.54 -6.13 -42.71
C SER A 318 -23.90 -5.45 -42.84
N TYR A 319 -23.92 -4.12 -42.82
CA TYR A 319 -24.97 -3.34 -43.45
C TYR A 319 -24.36 -2.18 -44.23
N TYR A 320 -24.83 -2.06 -45.46
CA TYR A 320 -24.52 -1.13 -46.53
C TYR A 320 -24.29 0.33 -46.10
N ASN A 321 -23.32 1.00 -46.73
CA ASN A 321 -23.58 2.34 -47.25
C ASN A 321 -22.74 2.69 -48.48
N THR A 322 -23.40 3.36 -49.42
CA THR A 322 -23.03 3.74 -50.79
C THR A 322 -22.40 5.17 -50.78
N PRO A 323 -21.64 5.61 -51.80
CA PRO A 323 -20.71 6.74 -51.68
C PRO A 323 -21.34 8.09 -52.03
N GLY A 324 -20.88 9.16 -51.38
CA GLY A 324 -21.31 10.53 -51.63
C GLY A 324 -20.20 11.56 -51.40
N LEU A 325 -19.69 12.08 -52.52
CA LEU A 325 -18.94 13.33 -52.75
C LEU A 325 -18.67 14.26 -51.55
N HIS A 326 -17.40 14.61 -51.35
CA HIS A 326 -17.05 16.02 -51.12
C HIS A 326 -15.68 16.38 -51.71
N VAL A 327 -15.64 17.58 -52.26
CA VAL A 327 -14.68 18.18 -53.17
C VAL A 327 -13.32 18.44 -52.52
N HIS A 328 -12.29 18.23 -53.34
CA HIS A 328 -10.89 18.54 -53.08
C HIS A 328 -10.58 20.01 -53.45
N VAL A 329 -10.16 20.81 -52.47
CA VAL A 329 -9.30 21.99 -52.63
C VAL A 329 -8.42 21.95 -51.36
N GLY A 330 -7.13 21.64 -51.36
CA GLY A 330 -6.09 22.12 -52.25
C GLY A 330 -5.32 23.26 -51.58
N ALA A 331 -4.53 22.96 -50.53
CA ALA A 331 -3.37 23.75 -50.13
C ALA A 331 -2.49 22.98 -49.12
N SER A 332 -1.28 22.69 -49.58
CA SER A 332 -0.11 22.16 -48.87
C SER A 332 0.24 22.90 -47.57
N HIS A 333 0.64 22.17 -46.53
CA HIS A 333 1.95 22.31 -45.85
C HIS A 333 2.08 21.33 -44.67
N SER A 334 3.26 20.72 -44.59
CA SER A 334 3.79 19.85 -43.54
C SER A 334 3.72 20.46 -42.14
N ILE A 335 3.15 19.74 -41.17
CA ILE A 335 3.20 20.12 -39.75
C ILE A 335 4.15 19.20 -38.99
N ALA A 336 5.31 19.76 -38.67
CA ALA A 336 6.21 19.30 -37.63
C ALA A 336 5.61 19.59 -36.24
N ARG A 337 5.88 18.68 -35.31
CA ARG A 337 5.52 18.69 -33.89
C ARG A 337 6.21 19.86 -33.14
N PRO A 338 5.52 20.65 -32.31
CA PRO A 338 6.20 21.59 -31.41
C PRO A 338 6.32 21.05 -29.99
N SER A 339 7.53 21.17 -29.43
CA SER A 339 7.84 21.10 -27.99
C SER A 339 7.49 22.44 -27.31
N PRO A 340 7.16 22.46 -26.00
CA PRO A 340 6.70 23.68 -25.34
C PRO A 340 7.87 24.52 -24.83
N ARG A 341 7.92 25.79 -25.26
CA ARG A 341 8.77 26.83 -24.65
C ARG A 341 7.90 27.79 -23.85
N ARG A 342 8.41 28.11 -22.66
CA ARG A 342 7.98 29.06 -21.63
C ARG A 342 7.24 30.30 -22.17
N SER A 343 6.07 30.60 -21.59
CA SER A 343 5.41 31.89 -21.66
C SER A 343 5.58 32.67 -20.35
N ASN A 344 5.91 33.96 -20.48
CA ASN A 344 5.82 34.97 -19.44
C ASN A 344 4.39 35.52 -19.40
N SER A 345 3.78 35.65 -18.22
CA SER A 345 2.74 36.66 -17.95
C SER A 345 2.72 37.05 -16.46
N PRO A 346 2.24 38.26 -16.12
CA PRO A 346 2.50 38.91 -14.84
C PRO A 346 1.35 38.81 -13.83
N ASP A 347 1.73 38.86 -12.55
CA ASP A 347 0.95 39.31 -11.39
C ASP A 347 -0.31 38.52 -10.93
N LYS A 348 -0.10 37.71 -9.86
CA LYS A 348 -0.75 37.81 -8.52
C LYS A 348 -1.03 36.45 -7.89
N PHE A 349 -0.08 35.97 -7.08
CA PHE A 349 -0.36 35.35 -5.77
C PHE A 349 0.96 35.34 -4.96
N LYS A 350 1.10 36.26 -4.01
CA LYS A 350 2.27 36.32 -3.11
C LYS A 350 2.09 35.31 -1.98
N ARG A 351 3.02 34.36 -1.87
CA ARG A 351 3.24 33.50 -0.70
C ARG A 351 3.86 34.36 0.43
N PRO A 352 3.48 34.20 1.71
CA PRO A 352 4.14 34.91 2.80
C PRO A 352 5.57 34.39 3.02
N THR A 353 6.52 35.31 3.16
CA THR A 353 7.89 35.02 3.59
C THR A 353 7.90 34.85 5.12
N PRO A 354 8.62 33.86 5.69
CA PRO A 354 8.80 33.79 7.15
C PRO A 354 9.71 34.95 7.64
N PRO A 355 9.54 35.42 8.89
CA PRO A 355 10.34 36.53 9.43
C PRO A 355 11.81 36.10 9.67
N PRO A 356 12.77 37.03 9.61
CA PRO A 356 14.17 36.76 9.91
C PRO A 356 14.38 36.55 11.41
N SER A 357 15.12 35.50 11.77
CA SER A 357 15.60 35.26 13.14
C SER A 357 16.60 36.36 13.57
N PRO A 358 16.52 36.90 14.80
CA PRO A 358 17.45 37.92 15.26
C PRO A 358 18.68 37.26 15.88
N ASN A 359 19.80 37.20 15.15
CA ASN A 359 21.16 37.45 15.67
C ASN A 359 22.22 36.94 14.71
N THR A 360 22.85 37.85 13.98
CA THR A 360 24.25 37.68 13.58
C THR A 360 24.87 39.08 13.54
N GLN A 361 25.48 39.49 14.64
CA GLN A 361 26.58 40.46 14.60
C GLN A 361 27.91 39.73 14.88
N PRO A 362 29.02 40.21 14.31
CA PRO A 362 30.30 39.52 14.35
C PRO A 362 31.10 39.88 15.61
N GLY A 363 31.75 38.88 16.21
CA GLY A 363 32.86 39.04 17.14
C GLY A 363 32.49 39.20 18.62
N VAL A 364 32.79 38.16 19.41
CA VAL A 364 33.58 38.14 20.66
C VAL A 364 33.47 36.70 21.21
N HIS A 365 34.59 36.01 21.37
CA HIS A 365 34.65 34.67 21.97
C HIS A 365 34.33 34.72 23.48
N PRO A 366 33.45 33.86 24.02
CA PRO A 366 33.42 33.56 25.45
C PRO A 366 34.44 32.46 25.81
N PRO A 367 34.99 32.45 27.05
CA PRO A 367 36.03 31.50 27.46
C PRO A 367 35.48 30.08 27.63
N PRO A 368 36.33 29.03 27.53
CA PRO A 368 35.89 27.65 27.70
C PRO A 368 35.48 27.32 29.15
N PRO A 369 34.55 26.37 29.35
CA PRO A 369 34.11 25.93 30.68
C PRO A 369 35.21 25.14 31.43
N PRO A 370 35.19 25.13 32.78
CA PRO A 370 36.17 24.40 33.58
C PRO A 370 35.97 22.88 33.49
N PRO A 371 37.04 22.07 33.67
CA PRO A 371 36.96 20.62 33.61
C PRO A 371 36.21 20.03 34.82
N PRO A 372 35.54 18.87 34.67
CA PRO A 372 34.82 18.21 35.75
C PRO A 372 35.76 17.70 36.85
N ALA A 373 35.35 17.88 38.10
CA ALA A 373 36.07 17.42 39.28
C ALA A 373 36.12 15.88 39.35
N VAL A 374 37.34 15.36 39.36
CA VAL A 374 37.65 13.99 39.77
C VAL A 374 37.48 13.87 41.28
N HIS A 375 36.59 13.00 41.73
CA HIS A 375 36.62 12.45 43.08
C HIS A 375 36.81 10.93 43.04
N PRO A 376 37.58 10.37 43.98
CA PRO A 376 38.18 9.06 43.84
C PRO A 376 37.24 7.94 44.29
N THR A 377 37.40 6.81 43.61
CA THR A 377 37.11 5.45 44.08
C THR A 377 37.34 5.27 45.58
N SER A 378 36.34 4.74 46.28
CA SER A 378 36.56 3.96 47.50
C SER A 378 35.75 2.68 47.44
N SER A 379 36.50 1.60 47.25
CA SER A 379 36.10 0.24 47.59
C SER A 379 35.88 0.15 49.10
N GLN A 380 34.78 -0.46 49.53
CA GLN A 380 34.83 -1.33 50.72
C GLN A 380 33.66 -2.32 50.69
N ALA A 381 34.03 -3.57 50.39
CA ALA A 381 33.29 -4.74 50.78
C ALA A 381 33.44 -4.94 52.30
N ALA A 382 32.35 -5.30 52.97
CA ALA A 382 32.39 -5.99 54.25
C ALA A 382 31.21 -6.97 54.35
N PRO A 383 31.43 -8.22 54.81
CA PRO A 383 30.44 -9.28 54.86
C PRO A 383 29.79 -9.37 56.24
N LEU A 384 28.49 -9.71 56.33
CA LEU A 384 27.89 -10.22 57.56
C LEU A 384 26.88 -11.35 57.26
N GLN A 385 26.92 -12.31 58.17
CA GLN A 385 26.50 -13.70 58.13
C GLN A 385 25.00 -13.93 58.49
N PRO A 386 24.50 -15.19 58.51
CA PRO A 386 23.10 -15.54 58.26
C PRO A 386 22.24 -15.57 59.52
N GLN A 387 20.92 -15.39 59.35
CA GLN A 387 19.93 -15.71 60.38
C GLN A 387 19.12 -16.94 60.01
N GLN A 388 19.18 -17.93 60.90
CA GLN A 388 18.34 -19.12 60.94
C GLN A 388 16.93 -18.82 61.48
N SER A 389 15.99 -19.69 61.08
CA SER A 389 14.84 -20.20 61.84
C SER A 389 13.71 -19.22 62.21
N LEU A 390 12.47 -19.48 61.75
CA LEU A 390 11.54 -20.41 62.43
C LEU A 390 10.25 -20.58 61.59
N GLN A 391 9.95 -21.84 61.29
CA GLN A 391 8.61 -22.38 61.03
C GLN A 391 7.87 -22.52 62.39
N PRO A 392 6.52 -22.65 62.45
CA PRO A 392 5.73 -23.69 61.77
C PRO A 392 4.79 -23.20 60.68
#